data_AF-A0AAC9PWS9-F1
#
_entry.id   AF-A0AAC9PWS9-F1
#
_cell.length_a   1.000
_cell.length_b   1.000
_cell.length_c   1.000
_cell.angle_alpha   90.00
_cell.angle_beta   90.00
_cell.angle_gamma   90.00
#
_symmetry.space_group_name_H-M   'P 1'
#
loop_
_entity.id
_entity.type
_entity.pdbx_description
1 polymer ?
#
loop_
_entity_poly.entity_id
_entity_poly.type
_entity_poly.pdbx_seq_one_letter_code
_entity_poly.pdbx_strand_id
1 'polypeptide(L)'
;MNTNYLLPNKLKPLGWILFTLGTFSGLLLLFKGYDYEPIKFKVLSLFNKSILADGSMSYIKIIETGIANELATIAIITGGLIIALSKEKVEDEFISKLRADSFIWAMITNYIVLLIATIFIYDLTFFTVLVFNMFTPIVFFIIRFNFLKFKSNSDEE
;
A
#
# COMPACT_ATOMS: atom_id res chain seq x y z
N MET A 1 -13.68 24.93 -5.78
CA MET A 1 -14.71 23.85 -5.90
C MET A 1 -14.74 23.05 -4.61
N ASN A 2 -15.91 22.85 -4.00
CA ASN A 2 -16.04 22.06 -2.77
C ASN A 2 -15.80 20.57 -3.06
N THR A 3 -14.59 20.06 -2.80
CA THR A 3 -14.26 18.65 -2.96
C THR A 3 -14.82 17.84 -1.78
N ASN A 4 -15.86 17.05 -2.06
CA ASN A 4 -16.61 16.24 -1.09
C ASN A 4 -16.03 14.82 -0.90
N TYR A 5 -14.85 14.54 -1.47
CA TYR A 5 -14.23 13.20 -1.49
C TYR A 5 -13.05 13.04 -0.52
N LEU A 6 -12.57 14.14 0.08
CA LEU A 6 -11.40 14.12 0.94
C LEU A 6 -11.79 13.90 2.40
N LEU A 7 -11.05 13.01 3.06
CA LEU A 7 -11.22 12.69 4.46
C LEU A 7 -10.85 13.90 5.35
N PRO A 8 -11.50 14.06 6.51
CA PRO A 8 -11.15 15.12 7.45
C PRO A 8 -9.70 15.00 7.92
N ASN A 9 -9.00 16.13 8.02
CA ASN A 9 -7.59 16.21 8.43
C ASN A 9 -7.30 15.47 9.76
N LYS A 10 -8.29 15.41 10.67
CA LYS A 10 -8.19 14.68 11.95
C LYS A 10 -7.85 13.19 11.80
N LEU A 11 -8.12 12.57 10.66
CA LEU A 11 -7.79 11.17 10.38
C LEU A 11 -6.36 10.98 9.87
N LYS A 12 -5.68 12.05 9.45
CA LYS A 12 -4.33 11.98 8.89
C LYS A 12 -3.29 11.41 9.86
N PRO A 13 -3.28 11.78 11.16
CA PRO A 13 -2.39 11.15 12.12
C PRO A 13 -2.64 9.65 12.28
N LEU A 14 -3.92 9.23 12.26
CA LEU A 14 -4.27 7.80 12.31
C LEU A 14 -3.71 7.06 11.08
N GLY A 15 -3.81 7.67 9.90
CA GLY A 15 -3.22 7.12 8.68
C GLY A 15 -1.71 6.92 8.80
N TRP A 16 -0.99 7.91 9.34
CA TRP A 16 0.46 7.79 9.61
C TRP A 16 0.79 6.69 10.62
N ILE A 17 0.03 6.57 11.70
CA ILE A 17 0.22 5.50 12.70
C ILE A 17 0.01 4.12 12.06
N LEU A 18 -1.08 3.94 11.31
CA LEU A 18 -1.38 2.66 10.64
C LEU A 18 -0.35 2.31 9.58
N PHE A 19 0.03 3.28 8.74
CA PHE A 19 1.01 3.07 7.68
C PHE A 19 2.37 2.71 8.26
N THR A 20 2.85 3.44 9.27
CA THR A 20 4.16 3.18 9.88
C THR A 20 4.18 1.85 10.64
N LEU A 21 3.15 1.53 11.41
CA LEU A 21 3.04 0.25 12.12
C LEU A 21 2.91 -0.92 11.13
N GLY A 22 2.12 -0.76 10.07
CA GLY A 22 1.98 -1.72 8.99
C GLY A 22 3.31 -1.98 8.29
N THR A 23 4.01 -0.93 7.86
CA THR A 23 5.32 -1.05 7.19
C THR A 23 6.36 -1.67 8.12
N PHE A 24 6.43 -1.27 9.39
CA PHE A 24 7.36 -1.85 10.35
C PHE A 24 7.08 -3.34 10.58
N SER A 25 5.81 -3.70 10.80
CA SER A 25 5.42 -5.10 10.97
C SER A 25 5.70 -5.94 9.73
N GLY A 26 5.38 -5.44 8.53
CA GLY A 26 5.68 -6.12 7.26
C GLY A 26 7.18 -6.34 7.07
N LEU A 27 8.03 -5.35 7.35
CA LEU A 27 9.49 -5.50 7.30
C LEU A 27 9.99 -6.55 8.29
N LEU A 28 9.51 -6.54 9.53
CA LEU A 28 9.87 -7.56 10.53
C LEU A 28 9.48 -8.98 10.09
N LEU A 29 8.31 -9.15 9.48
CA LEU A 29 7.87 -10.44 8.95
C LEU A 29 8.73 -10.90 7.77
N LEU A 30 9.11 -9.98 6.87
CA LEU A 30 10.04 -10.27 5.78
C LEU A 30 11.40 -10.77 6.28
N PHE A 31 11.96 -10.17 7.33
CA PHE A 31 13.25 -10.60 7.90
C PHE A 31 13.20 -11.96 8.58
N LYS A 32 12.04 -12.36 9.11
CA LYS A 32 11.86 -13.65 9.80
C LYS A 32 11.62 -14.83 8.84
N GLY A 33 11.34 -14.54 7.58
CA GLY A 33 11.09 -15.53 6.54
C GLY A 33 9.64 -15.99 6.45
N TYR A 34 9.29 -16.64 5.34
CA TYR A 34 7.91 -17.00 4.99
C TYR A 34 7.26 -18.01 5.94
N ASP A 35 8.04 -18.86 6.61
CA ASP A 35 7.52 -19.87 7.54
C ASP A 35 7.13 -19.28 8.91
N TYR A 36 7.42 -17.99 9.15
CA TYR A 36 7.11 -17.33 10.40
C TYR A 36 5.66 -16.85 10.44
N GLU A 37 4.78 -17.68 11.00
CA GLU A 37 3.35 -17.41 11.18
C GLU A 37 2.98 -17.20 12.66
N PRO A 38 3.19 -16.00 13.24
CA PRO A 38 3.01 -15.77 14.68
C PRO A 38 1.54 -15.75 15.11
N ILE A 39 0.62 -15.48 14.19
CA ILE A 39 -0.82 -15.36 14.47
C ILE A 39 -1.55 -16.27 13.49
N LYS A 40 -2.04 -17.41 13.99
CA LYS A 40 -2.89 -18.32 13.22
C LYS A 40 -4.35 -18.09 13.54
N PHE A 41 -5.18 -18.02 12.50
CA PHE A 41 -6.60 -17.80 12.67
C PHE A 41 -7.41 -18.56 11.63
N LYS A 42 -8.66 -18.87 11.95
CA LYS A 42 -9.60 -19.47 11.01
C LYS A 42 -10.18 -18.38 10.12
N VAL A 43 -9.84 -18.41 8.83
CA VAL A 43 -10.27 -17.42 7.84
C VAL A 43 -11.03 -18.10 6.72
N LEU A 44 -11.93 -17.33 6.09
CA LEU A 44 -12.66 -17.76 4.91
C LEU A 44 -11.76 -17.63 3.67
N SER A 45 -11.39 -18.75 3.07
CA SER A 45 -10.67 -18.82 1.81
C SER A 45 -11.65 -18.99 0.66
N LEU A 46 -11.82 -17.97 -0.18
CA LEU A 46 -12.70 -18.03 -1.35
C LEU A 46 -12.17 -18.97 -2.44
N PHE A 47 -10.84 -18.95 -2.64
CA PHE A 47 -10.15 -19.79 -3.60
C PHE A 47 -9.07 -20.56 -2.87
N ASN A 48 -9.31 -21.85 -2.63
CA ASN A 48 -8.30 -22.74 -2.08
C ASN A 48 -7.86 -23.72 -3.15
N LYS A 49 -6.73 -23.42 -3.80
CA LYS A 49 -5.97 -24.39 -4.57
C LYS A 49 -4.51 -24.21 -4.17
N SER A 50 -3.92 -25.26 -3.61
CA SER A 50 -2.46 -25.31 -3.53
C SER A 50 -1.93 -25.27 -4.96
N ILE A 51 -1.10 -24.27 -5.27
CA ILE A 51 -0.44 -24.12 -6.57
C ILE A 51 0.30 -25.41 -6.98
N LEU A 52 0.65 -26.25 -6.01
CA LEU A 52 1.44 -27.47 -6.16
C LEU A 52 0.63 -28.78 -6.04
N ALA A 53 -0.64 -28.74 -5.65
CA ALA A 53 -1.44 -29.96 -5.45
C ALA A 53 -2.44 -30.18 -6.58
N ASP A 54 -2.39 -31.37 -7.17
CA ASP A 54 -3.29 -31.89 -8.20
C ASP A 54 -4.67 -32.25 -7.60
N GLY A 55 -5.31 -31.25 -6.98
CA GLY A 55 -6.62 -31.35 -6.37
C GLY A 55 -7.66 -30.53 -7.14
N SER A 56 -8.91 -31.00 -7.11
CA SER A 56 -10.06 -30.23 -7.60
C SER A 56 -10.16 -28.89 -6.86
N MET A 57 -10.45 -27.81 -7.59
CA MET A 57 -10.65 -26.49 -6.99
C MET A 57 -11.80 -26.56 -5.98
N SER A 58 -11.48 -26.33 -4.70
CA SER A 58 -12.48 -26.16 -3.67
C SER A 58 -12.80 -24.67 -3.57
N TYR A 59 -14.04 -24.33 -3.94
CA TYR A 59 -14.57 -22.98 -3.81
C TYR A 59 -15.10 -22.80 -2.38
N ILE A 60 -14.64 -21.76 -1.70
CA ILE A 60 -15.11 -21.30 -0.37
C ILE A 60 -14.93 -22.36 0.74
N LYS A 61 -13.83 -22.26 1.49
CA LYS A 61 -13.54 -23.12 2.65
C LYS A 61 -13.02 -22.29 3.82
N ILE A 62 -13.38 -22.64 5.04
CA ILE A 62 -12.73 -22.10 6.24
C ILE A 62 -11.43 -22.86 6.47
N ILE A 63 -10.31 -22.15 6.45
CA ILE A 63 -8.98 -22.70 6.67
C ILE A 63 -8.30 -22.02 7.85
N GLU A 64 -7.37 -22.71 8.48
CA GLU A 64 -6.53 -22.15 9.53
C GLU A 64 -5.17 -21.80 8.93
N THR A 65 -4.82 -20.51 8.94
CA THR A 65 -3.60 -19.98 8.30
C THR A 65 -3.01 -18.84 9.12
N GLY A 66 -1.72 -18.54 8.91
CA GLY A 66 -1.10 -17.32 9.40
C GLY A 66 -1.76 -16.09 8.76
N ILE A 67 -2.16 -15.09 9.57
CA ILE A 67 -2.81 -13.85 9.08
C ILE A 67 -1.96 -12.59 9.27
N ALA A 68 -0.71 -12.75 9.73
CA ALA A 68 0.13 -11.63 10.13
C ALA A 68 0.52 -10.73 8.92
N ASN A 69 0.83 -11.34 7.78
CA ASN A 69 1.18 -10.62 6.55
C ASN A 69 -0.03 -9.87 5.97
N GLU A 70 -1.22 -10.46 6.08
CA GLU A 70 -2.50 -9.91 5.66
C GLU A 70 -2.84 -8.69 6.51
N LEU A 71 -2.70 -8.78 7.84
CA LEU A 71 -2.92 -7.66 8.75
C LEU A 71 -1.94 -6.51 8.47
N ALA A 72 -0.66 -6.81 8.27
CA ALA A 72 0.34 -5.82 7.90
C ALA A 72 -0.02 -5.13 6.57
N THR A 73 -0.41 -5.91 5.56
CA THR A 73 -0.82 -5.42 4.24
C THR A 73 -2.05 -4.51 4.33
N ILE A 74 -3.07 -4.93 5.08
CA ILE A 74 -4.28 -4.13 5.31
C ILE A 74 -3.93 -2.82 6.01
N ALA A 75 -3.06 -2.84 7.03
CA ALA A 75 -2.62 -1.63 7.73
C ALA A 75 -1.86 -0.66 6.81
N ILE A 76 -0.97 -1.17 5.94
CA ILE A 76 -0.25 -0.33 4.96
C ILE A 76 -1.21 0.29 3.95
N ILE A 77 -2.11 -0.51 3.36
CA ILE A 77 -3.05 -0.02 2.33
C ILE A 77 -4.02 0.99 2.94
N THR A 78 -4.67 0.64 4.04
CA THR A 78 -5.66 1.52 4.68
C THR A 78 -5.01 2.78 5.25
N GLY A 79 -3.86 2.65 5.93
CA GLY A 79 -3.10 3.78 6.44
C GLY A 79 -2.64 4.72 5.32
N GLY A 80 -2.08 4.16 4.24
CA GLY A 80 -1.64 4.91 3.08
C GLY A 80 -2.76 5.64 2.35
N LEU A 81 -3.92 4.99 2.17
CA LEU A 81 -5.11 5.62 1.59
C LEU A 81 -5.66 6.74 2.47
N ILE A 82 -5.69 6.55 3.80
CA ILE A 82 -6.10 7.61 4.73
C ILE A 82 -5.16 8.81 4.60
N ILE A 83 -3.84 8.61 4.55
CA ILE A 83 -2.87 9.69 4.35
C ILE A 83 -3.13 10.39 3.02
N ALA A 84 -3.34 9.62 1.95
CA ALA A 84 -3.48 10.16 0.60
C ALA A 84 -4.77 10.96 0.38
N LEU A 85 -5.86 10.52 1.00
CA LEU A 85 -7.18 11.13 0.84
C LEU A 85 -7.51 12.16 1.93
N SER A 86 -6.66 12.35 2.95
CA SER A 86 -6.89 13.35 4.00
C SER A 86 -6.61 14.78 3.53
N LYS A 87 -7.56 15.69 3.81
CA LYS A 87 -7.41 17.14 3.61
C LYS A 87 -6.21 17.69 4.36
N GLU A 88 -5.55 18.69 3.80
CA GLU A 88 -4.56 19.51 4.52
C GLU A 88 -5.26 20.54 5.43
N LYS A 89 -4.49 21.24 6.28
CA LYS A 89 -5.05 22.26 7.21
C LYS A 89 -5.63 23.43 6.44
N VAL A 90 -4.90 23.86 5.42
CA VAL A 90 -5.31 24.83 4.41
C VAL A 90 -5.29 24.08 3.10
N GLU A 91 -6.45 23.98 2.45
CA GLU A 91 -6.61 23.30 1.17
C GLU A 91 -6.92 24.36 0.12
N ASP A 92 -5.86 24.85 -0.54
CA ASP A 92 -5.97 25.79 -1.65
C ASP A 92 -5.97 25.06 -3.01
N GLU A 93 -6.04 25.83 -4.09
CA GLU A 93 -6.01 25.32 -5.46
C GLU A 93 -4.65 24.67 -5.80
N PHE A 94 -3.56 25.20 -5.25
CA PHE A 94 -2.21 24.68 -5.45
C PHE A 94 -2.06 23.29 -4.84
N ILE A 95 -2.42 23.08 -3.57
CA ILE A 95 -2.38 21.80 -2.87
C ILE A 95 -3.30 20.79 -3.56
N SER A 96 -4.49 21.21 -4.00
CA SER A 96 -5.41 20.35 -4.75
C SER A 96 -4.79 19.86 -6.06
N LYS A 97 -4.17 20.76 -6.82
CA LYS A 97 -3.44 20.43 -8.05
C LYS A 97 -2.22 19.56 -7.79
N LEU A 98 -1.42 19.90 -6.78
CA LEU A 98 -0.24 19.15 -6.37
C LEU A 98 -0.60 17.71 -5.99
N ARG A 99 -1.74 17.51 -5.31
CA ARG A 99 -2.25 16.19 -4.98
C ARG A 99 -2.57 15.40 -6.24
N ALA A 100 -3.35 15.97 -7.16
CA ALA A 100 -3.71 15.31 -8.41
C ALA A 100 -2.47 14.94 -9.24
N ASP A 101 -1.54 15.88 -9.39
CA ASP A 101 -0.28 15.65 -10.09
C ASP A 101 0.55 14.54 -9.43
N SER A 102 0.63 14.54 -8.09
CA SER A 102 1.34 13.49 -7.36
C SER A 102 0.71 12.11 -7.54
N PHE A 103 -0.62 12.04 -7.66
CA PHE A 103 -1.33 10.79 -7.93
C PHE A 103 -1.05 10.25 -9.33
N ILE A 104 -1.07 11.11 -10.34
CA ILE A 104 -0.72 10.75 -11.72
C ILE A 104 0.72 10.24 -11.78
N TRP A 105 1.67 10.97 -11.17
CA TRP A 105 3.08 10.58 -11.14
C TRP A 105 3.33 9.25 -10.41
N ALA A 106 2.60 9.00 -9.32
CA ALA A 106 2.65 7.73 -8.62
C ALA A 106 2.17 6.56 -9.49
N MET A 107 1.08 6.76 -10.25
CA MET A 107 0.57 5.75 -11.17
C MET A 107 1.54 5.49 -12.32
N ILE A 108 2.06 6.55 -12.94
CA ILE A 108 3.07 6.45 -14.02
C ILE A 108 4.29 5.67 -13.53
N THR A 109 4.83 6.06 -12.37
CA THR A 109 6.02 5.40 -11.79
C THR A 109 5.73 3.93 -11.48
N ASN A 110 4.56 3.63 -10.92
CA ASN A 110 4.17 2.25 -10.63
C ASN A 110 4.17 1.37 -11.89
N TYR A 111 3.57 1.85 -12.98
CA TYR A 111 3.51 1.09 -14.23
C TYR A 111 4.86 1.01 -14.96
N ILE A 112 5.70 2.04 -14.86
CA ILE A 112 7.08 1.95 -15.37
C ILE A 112 7.83 0.84 -14.63
N VAL A 113 7.78 0.83 -13.29
CA VAL A 113 8.43 -0.22 -12.49
C VAL A 113 7.85 -1.60 -12.83
N LEU A 114 6.54 -1.71 -12.98
CA LEU A 114 5.88 -2.97 -13.34
C LEU A 114 6.31 -3.47 -14.73
N LEU A 115 6.38 -2.59 -15.73
CA LEU A 115 6.83 -2.94 -17.08
C LEU A 115 8.28 -3.42 -17.09
N ILE A 116 9.16 -2.70 -16.38
CA ILE A 116 10.57 -3.12 -16.22
C ILE A 116 10.63 -4.49 -15.53
N ALA A 117 9.92 -4.68 -14.42
CA ALA A 117 9.88 -5.97 -13.72
C ALA A 117 9.38 -7.10 -14.62
N THR A 118 8.37 -6.83 -15.46
CA THR A 118 7.79 -7.83 -16.38
C THR A 118 8.77 -8.23 -17.48
N ILE A 119 9.60 -7.30 -17.97
CA ILE A 119 10.57 -7.57 -19.04
C ILE A 119 11.82 -8.27 -18.50
N PHE A 120 12.26 -7.93 -17.28
CA PHE A 120 13.59 -8.29 -16.80
C PHE A 120 13.62 -9.28 -15.62
N ILE A 121 12.48 -9.59 -14.97
CA ILE A 121 12.43 -10.42 -13.76
C ILE A 121 11.52 -11.62 -14.01
N TYR A 122 12.03 -12.81 -13.69
CA TYR A 122 11.36 -14.07 -13.96
C TYR A 122 11.18 -14.91 -12.69
N ASP A 123 10.39 -15.98 -12.80
CA ASP A 123 10.13 -16.99 -11.76
C ASP A 123 9.58 -16.42 -10.44
N LEU A 124 9.84 -17.10 -9.32
CA LEU A 124 9.37 -16.70 -7.99
C LEU A 124 9.88 -15.33 -7.54
N THR A 125 11.00 -14.87 -8.11
CA THR A 125 11.52 -13.52 -7.87
C THR A 125 10.56 -12.46 -8.41
N PHE A 126 9.91 -12.70 -9.55
CA PHE A 126 8.91 -11.79 -10.10
C PHE A 126 7.72 -11.61 -9.15
N PHE A 127 7.23 -12.68 -8.53
CA PHE A 127 6.15 -12.62 -7.55
C PHE A 127 6.51 -11.75 -6.34
N THR A 128 7.75 -11.85 -5.86
CA THR A 128 8.24 -10.99 -4.77
C THR A 128 8.22 -9.52 -5.18
N VAL A 129 8.63 -9.21 -6.41
CA VAL A 129 8.59 -7.83 -6.94
C VAL A 129 7.17 -7.32 -7.12
N LEU A 130 6.22 -8.17 -7.54
CA LEU A 130 4.80 -7.79 -7.60
C LEU A 130 4.25 -7.42 -6.23
N VAL A 131 4.61 -8.16 -5.18
CA VAL A 131 4.18 -7.84 -3.80
C VAL A 131 4.66 -6.45 -3.40
N PHE A 132 5.92 -6.10 -3.68
CA PHE A 132 6.42 -4.74 -3.42
C PHE A 132 5.76 -3.69 -4.34
N ASN A 133 5.52 -4.02 -5.61
CA ASN A 133 4.90 -3.12 -6.59
C ASN A 133 3.50 -2.66 -6.14
N MET A 134 2.74 -3.51 -5.43
CA MET A 134 1.43 -3.17 -4.88
C MET A 134 1.47 -1.95 -3.94
N PHE A 135 2.59 -1.70 -3.25
CA PHE A 135 2.75 -0.58 -2.32
C PHE A 135 3.40 0.65 -2.95
N THR A 136 4.11 0.49 -4.07
CA THR A 136 4.80 1.57 -4.79
C THR A 136 3.95 2.82 -5.05
N PRO A 137 2.70 2.75 -5.56
CA PRO A 137 1.95 3.96 -5.87
C PRO A 137 1.61 4.75 -4.60
N ILE A 138 1.27 4.06 -3.50
CA ILE A 138 0.98 4.69 -2.21
C ILE A 138 2.25 5.36 -1.66
N VAL A 139 3.36 4.61 -1.60
CA VAL A 139 4.63 5.11 -1.06
C VAL A 139 5.12 6.32 -1.87
N PHE A 140 5.17 6.19 -3.19
CA PHE A 140 5.65 7.24 -4.08
C PHE A 140 4.76 8.48 -4.01
N PHE A 141 3.44 8.31 -3.98
CA PHE A 141 2.50 9.39 -3.79
C PHE A 141 2.79 10.16 -2.50
N ILE A 142 2.90 9.45 -1.36
CA ILE A 142 3.11 10.06 -0.04
C ILE A 142 4.43 10.84 -0.02
N ILE A 143 5.51 10.26 -0.56
CA ILE A 143 6.82 10.91 -0.62
C ILE A 143 6.74 12.16 -1.49
N ARG A 144 6.28 12.05 -2.73
CA ARG A 144 6.26 13.15 -3.69
C ARG A 144 5.36 14.30 -3.22
N PHE A 145 4.17 13.98 -2.74
CA PHE A 145 3.22 14.99 -2.28
C PHE A 145 3.75 15.76 -1.07
N ASN A 146 4.31 15.07 -0.06
CA ASN A 146 4.84 15.76 1.12
C ASN A 146 6.13 16.52 0.82
N PHE A 147 7.01 15.99 -0.03
CA PHE A 147 8.25 16.66 -0.43
C PHE A 147 7.98 17.97 -1.17
N LEU A 148 7.13 17.94 -2.19
CA LEU A 148 6.83 19.14 -2.98
C LEU A 148 6.03 20.17 -2.21
N LYS A 149 5.14 19.73 -1.30
CA LYS A 149 4.46 20.63 -0.38
C LYS A 149 5.45 21.34 0.54
N PHE A 150 6.42 20.61 1.11
CA PHE A 150 7.44 21.21 1.97
C PHE A 150 8.32 22.22 1.19
N LYS A 151 8.72 21.87 -0.03
CA LYS A 151 9.49 22.77 -0.90
C LYS A 151 8.72 24.04 -1.27
N SER A 152 7.43 23.95 -1.56
CA SER A 152 6.62 25.13 -1.88
C SER A 152 6.55 26.10 -0.71
N ASN A 153 6.42 25.60 0.52
CA ASN A 153 6.36 26.45 1.71
C ASN A 153 7.69 27.15 1.99
N SER A 154 8.83 26.55 1.65
CA SER A 154 10.15 27.19 1.83
C SER A 154 10.46 28.27 0.80
N ASP A 155 9.78 28.28 -0.35
CA ASP A 155 9.95 29.29 -1.38
C ASP A 155 9.05 30.53 -1.14
N GLU A 156 8.08 30.43 -0.22
CA GLU A 156 7.18 31.51 0.20
C GLU A 156 7.65 32.27 1.47
N GLU A 157 8.67 31.75 2.18
CA GLU A 157 9.34 32.40 3.33
C GLU A 157 10.60 33.17 2.90
#